data_AF-K1T4W4-F1
#
_entry.id   AF-K1T4W4-F1
#
_cell.length_a   1.000
_cell.length_b   1.000
_cell.length_c   1.000
_cell.angle_alpha   90.00
_cell.angle_beta   90.00
_cell.angle_gamma   90.00
#
_symmetry.space_group_name_H-M   'P 1'
#
loop_
_entity.id
_entity.type
_entity.pdbx_description
1 polymer ?
#
loop_
_entity_poly.entity_id
_entity_poly.type
_entity_poly.pdbx_seq_one_letter_code
_entity_poly.pdbx_strand_id
1 'polypeptide(L)'
;SGRVLGQNGEIYIGNDDFIVDNEGNILNENGEVIEKLRLSYIPENADITKVGNNLFSYDGDMTIPEGEKYDIIQGCFEKSNVDANKEITSLMETQRLFEASSAVLKYMDTINGRAASEIIKL
;
A
#
# COMPACT_ATOMS: atom_id res chain seq x y z
N SER A 1 14.96 7.51 -0.24
CA SER A 1 14.64 7.70 1.18
C SER A 1 13.51 8.69 1.30
N GLY A 2 12.34 8.28 1.78
CA GLY A 2 11.24 9.21 2.08
C GLY A 2 11.59 9.95 3.36
N ARG A 3 11.97 11.22 3.26
CA ARG A 3 12.23 12.07 4.41
C ARG A 3 10.90 12.70 4.82
N VAL A 4 10.60 12.73 6.11
CA VAL A 4 9.39 13.39 6.62
C VAL A 4 9.55 14.90 6.44
N LEU A 5 8.56 15.53 5.80
CA LEU A 5 8.54 16.97 5.54
C LEU A 5 7.61 17.67 6.52
N GLY A 6 8.07 18.78 7.07
CA GLY A 6 7.28 19.73 7.84
C GLY A 6 6.61 20.74 6.92
N GLN A 7 5.78 21.61 7.50
CA GLN A 7 5.11 22.67 6.75
C GLN A 7 6.10 23.66 6.12
N ASN A 8 7.30 23.84 6.67
CA ASN A 8 8.33 24.75 6.15
C ASN A 8 9.52 24.06 5.44
N GLY A 9 9.53 22.73 5.30
CA GLY A 9 10.64 22.02 4.65
C GLY A 9 11.04 20.74 5.39
N GLU A 10 12.29 20.33 5.29
CA GLU A 10 12.80 19.15 6.01
C GLU A 10 12.72 19.38 7.52
N ILE A 11 12.16 18.41 8.27
CA ILE A 11 12.09 18.51 9.72
C ILE A 11 13.48 18.21 10.29
N TYR A 12 14.11 19.22 10.87
CA TYR A 12 15.36 19.09 11.61
C TYR A 12 15.05 19.08 13.11
N ILE A 13 14.95 17.89 13.69
CA ILE A 13 14.87 17.73 15.13
C ILE A 13 16.32 17.60 15.62
N GLY A 14 16.84 18.68 16.22
CA GLY A 14 18.23 18.74 16.69
C GLY A 14 18.50 17.95 17.97
N ASN A 15 17.46 17.46 18.65
CA ASN A 15 17.51 16.68 19.89
C ASN A 15 16.71 15.37 19.72
N ASP A 16 17.10 14.33 20.47
CA ASP A 16 16.45 13.02 20.44
C ASP A 16 15.07 13.04 21.15
N ASP A 17 14.83 14.01 22.03
CA ASP A 17 13.59 14.13 22.80
C ASP A 17 12.62 15.15 22.17
N PHE A 18 11.58 14.64 21.51
CA PHE A 18 10.49 15.42 20.93
C PHE A 18 9.13 14.74 21.15
N ILE A 19 8.08 15.54 21.31
CA ILE A 19 6.70 15.08 21.48
C ILE A 19 5.89 15.54 20.28
N VAL A 20 5.00 14.69 19.75
CA VAL A 20 4.08 15.06 18.67
C VAL A 20 2.66 15.12 19.22
N ASP A 21 2.03 16.28 19.10
CA ASP A 21 0.63 16.49 19.50
C ASP A 21 -0.36 15.93 18.46
N ASN A 22 -1.64 15.77 18.82
CA ASN A 22 -2.65 15.16 17.94
C ASN A 22 -2.87 15.95 16.65
N GLU A 23 -2.64 17.27 16.68
CA GLU A 23 -2.72 18.16 15.51
C GLU A 23 -1.48 18.07 14.61
N GLY A 24 -0.49 17.26 14.98
CA GLY A 24 0.77 17.07 14.25
C GLY A 24 1.84 18.12 14.53
N ASN A 25 1.69 18.89 15.60
CA ASN A 25 2.71 19.83 16.06
C ASN A 25 3.83 19.06 16.77
N ILE A 26 5.08 19.32 16.39
CA ILE A 26 6.27 18.76 17.02
C ILE A 26 6.72 19.74 18.09
N LEU A 27 6.73 19.28 19.34
CA LEU A 27 7.07 20.02 20.54
C LEU A 27 8.45 19.57 21.05
N ASN A 28 9.26 20.53 21.51
CA ASN A 28 10.49 20.23 22.24
C ASN A 28 10.18 19.89 23.71
N GLU A 29 11.17 19.42 24.48
CA GLU A 29 11.01 19.16 25.93
C GLU A 29 10.46 20.36 26.72
N ASN A 30 10.71 21.58 26.23
CA ASN A 30 10.24 22.83 26.85
C ASN A 30 8.78 23.17 26.49
N GLY A 31 8.10 22.36 25.68
CA GLY A 31 6.73 22.61 25.19
C GLY A 31 6.65 23.66 24.07
N GLU A 32 7.77 24.04 23.49
CA GLU A 32 7.81 24.97 22.33
C GLU A 32 7.56 24.21 21.04
N VAL A 33 6.67 24.73 20.18
CA VAL A 33 6.40 24.16 18.85
C VAL A 33 7.60 24.44 17.95
N ILE A 34 8.31 23.38 17.56
CA ILE A 34 9.46 23.44 16.66
C ILE A 34 8.97 23.51 15.21
N GLU A 35 8.04 22.62 14.83
CA GLU A 35 7.55 22.48 13.45
C GLU A 35 6.22 21.73 13.42
N LYS A 36 5.47 21.82 12.31
CA LYS A 36 4.24 21.06 12.11
C LYS A 36 4.42 20.02 11.00
N LEU A 37 4.01 18.78 11.26
CA LEU A 37 3.95 17.72 10.26
C LEU A 37 3.08 18.14 9.09
N ARG A 38 3.61 18.04 7.87
CA ARG A 38 2.81 18.28 6.68
C ARG A 38 2.01 17.02 6.37
N LEU A 39 0.71 17.08 6.65
CA LEU A 39 -0.25 16.08 6.24
C LEU A 39 -0.84 16.45 4.87
N SER A 40 -0.97 15.47 4.01
CA SER A 40 -1.61 15.57 2.69
C SER A 40 -2.82 14.65 2.68
N TYR A 41 -3.96 15.15 2.22
CA TYR A 41 -5.17 14.35 2.05
C TYR A 41 -5.32 13.99 0.58
N ILE A 42 -5.71 12.74 0.31
CA ILE A 42 -6.02 12.29 -1.03
C ILE A 42 -7.50 11.91 -1.06
N PRO A 43 -8.31 12.52 -1.93
CA PRO A 43 -9.74 12.22 -1.99
C PRO A 43 -9.99 10.77 -2.44
N GLU A 44 -11.09 10.17 -1.98
CA GLU A 44 -11.42 8.74 -2.22
C GLU A 44 -11.52 8.38 -3.72
N ASN A 45 -11.90 9.33 -4.57
CA ASN A 45 -12.01 9.16 -6.03
C ASN A 45 -10.78 9.65 -6.80
N ALA A 46 -9.64 9.88 -6.12
CA ALA A 46 -8.42 10.31 -6.77
C ALA A 46 -7.79 9.18 -7.59
N ASP A 47 -7.22 9.54 -8.74
CA ASP A 47 -6.38 8.63 -9.52
C ASP A 47 -4.96 8.65 -8.93
N ILE A 48 -4.62 7.62 -8.15
CA ILE A 48 -3.38 7.57 -7.37
C ILE A 48 -2.42 6.59 -8.04
N THR A 49 -1.20 7.06 -8.33
CA THR A 49 -0.14 6.19 -8.86
C THR A 49 0.80 5.75 -7.75
N LYS A 50 0.97 4.44 -7.56
CA LYS A 50 1.94 3.88 -6.61
C LYS A 50 3.35 3.99 -7.18
N VAL A 51 4.24 4.73 -6.51
CA VAL A 51 5.61 4.99 -6.98
C VAL A 51 6.63 3.99 -6.41
N GLY A 52 6.26 3.26 -5.35
CA GLY A 52 7.10 2.22 -4.72
C GLY A 52 7.40 2.53 -3.25
N ASN A 53 7.94 1.58 -2.48
CA ASN A 53 8.27 1.72 -1.05
C ASN A 53 7.13 2.33 -0.19
N ASN A 54 5.88 1.96 -0.49
CA ASN A 54 4.67 2.51 0.14
C ASN A 54 4.44 4.01 -0.08
N LEU A 55 5.09 4.61 -1.08
CA LEU A 55 4.87 5.98 -1.54
C LEU A 55 3.83 6.01 -2.66
N PHE A 56 2.99 7.03 -2.59
CA PHE A 56 1.94 7.32 -3.55
C PHE A 56 2.16 8.71 -4.15
N SER A 57 1.91 8.86 -5.44
CA SER A 57 1.92 10.14 -6.14
C SER A 57 0.52 10.46 -6.63
N TYR A 58 0.13 11.71 -6.45
CA TYR A 58 -1.12 12.26 -6.92
C TYR A 58 -0.83 13.67 -7.45
N ASP A 59 -1.29 13.98 -8.66
CA ASP A 59 -1.01 15.27 -9.33
C ASP A 59 -2.12 16.32 -9.07
N GLY A 60 -3.08 16.02 -8.20
CA GLY A 60 -4.18 16.93 -7.85
C GLY A 60 -3.95 17.68 -6.54
N ASP A 61 -5.01 18.33 -6.06
CA ASP A 61 -4.97 19.08 -4.81
C ASP A 61 -4.94 18.13 -3.60
N MET A 62 -3.84 18.19 -2.84
CA MET A 62 -3.60 17.38 -1.64
C MET A 62 -3.99 18.10 -0.34
N THR A 63 -4.68 19.24 -0.44
CA THR A 63 -5.13 19.98 0.75
C THR A 63 -6.19 19.19 1.51
N ILE A 64 -6.10 19.24 2.84
CA ILE A 64 -7.06 18.59 3.72
C ILE A 64 -8.33 19.43 3.73
N PRO A 65 -9.50 18.88 3.35
CA PRO A 65 -10.76 19.60 3.40
C PRO A 65 -11.10 20.06 4.83
N GLU A 66 -11.71 21.24 4.98
CA GLU A 66 -12.24 21.68 6.27
C GLU A 66 -13.34 20.72 6.75
N GLY A 67 -13.05 19.98 7.83
CA GLY A 67 -13.99 19.04 8.44
C GLY A 67 -13.45 17.62 8.65
N GLU A 68 -12.34 17.26 7.98
CA GLU A 68 -11.67 15.99 8.22
C GLU A 68 -10.92 16.02 9.56
N LYS A 69 -11.31 15.12 10.46
CA LYS A 69 -10.65 14.96 11.77
C LYS A 69 -9.58 13.89 11.64
N TYR A 70 -8.34 14.30 11.88
CA TYR A 70 -7.22 13.40 12.07
C TYR A 70 -6.68 13.53 13.49
N ASP A 71 -6.33 12.41 14.09
CA ASP A 71 -5.62 12.37 15.36
C ASP A 71 -4.28 11.67 15.13
N ILE A 72 -3.18 12.38 15.36
CA ILE A 72 -1.83 11.80 15.30
C ILE A 72 -1.51 11.19 16.67
N ILE A 73 -1.12 9.91 16.69
CA ILE A 73 -0.73 9.19 17.89
C ILE A 73 0.74 8.80 17.78
N GLN A 74 1.60 9.44 18.57
CA GLN A 74 3.02 9.12 18.64
C GLN A 74 3.24 7.73 19.26
N GLY A 75 4.21 6.97 18.73
CA GLY A 75 4.58 5.65 19.26
C GLY A 75 3.69 4.50 18.80
N CYS A 76 2.70 4.75 17.94
CA CYS A 76 1.90 3.73 17.30
C CYS A 76 2.29 3.56 15.82
N PHE A 77 2.25 2.32 15.34
CA PHE A 77 2.39 2.00 13.92
C PHE A 77 1.01 1.78 13.32
N GLU A 78 0.76 2.36 12.15
CA GLU A 78 -0.46 2.10 11.40
C GLU A 78 -0.48 0.64 10.93
N LYS A 79 -1.51 -0.12 11.35
CA LYS A 79 -1.64 -1.53 10.98
C LYS A 79 -2.29 -1.61 9.60
N SER A 80 -1.71 -2.37 8.68
CA SER A 80 -2.33 -2.62 7.39
C SER A 80 -3.74 -3.19 7.56
N ASN A 81 -4.70 -2.64 6.84
CA ASN A 81 -6.08 -3.14 6.79
C ASN A 81 -6.22 -4.46 6.00
N VAL A 82 -5.11 -5.16 5.75
CA VAL A 82 -5.09 -6.42 4.99
C VAL A 82 -5.10 -7.57 5.99
N ASP A 83 -6.17 -8.37 5.97
CA ASP A 83 -6.23 -9.63 6.71
C ASP A 83 -5.52 -10.72 5.90
N ALA A 84 -4.29 -11.04 6.32
CA ALA A 84 -3.45 -12.04 5.67
C ALA A 84 -4.15 -13.41 5.50
N ASN A 85 -5.06 -13.80 6.40
CA ASN A 85 -5.75 -15.09 6.29
C ASN A 85 -6.71 -15.12 5.10
N LYS A 86 -7.42 -14.01 4.87
CA LYS A 86 -8.34 -13.87 3.73
C LYS A 86 -7.56 -13.81 2.41
N GLU A 87 -6.45 -13.07 2.39
CA GLU A 87 -5.58 -12.94 1.21
C GLU A 87 -5.00 -14.31 0.79
N ILE A 88 -4.49 -15.09 1.74
CA ILE A 88 -3.92 -16.42 1.48
C ILE A 88 -5.00 -17.39 0.96
N THR A 89 -6.22 -17.30 1.48
CA THR A 89 -7.33 -18.16 1.02
C THR A 89 -7.69 -17.86 -0.44
N SER A 90 -7.76 -16.57 -0.80
CA SER A 90 -8.01 -16.14 -2.18
C SER A 90 -6.88 -16.55 -3.14
N LEU A 91 -5.62 -16.48 -2.68
CA LEU A 91 -4.47 -16.99 -3.44
C LEU A 91 -4.55 -18.51 -3.65
N MET A 92 -4.91 -19.27 -2.62
CA MET A 92 -5.06 -20.74 -2.73
C MET A 92 -6.16 -21.13 -3.72
N GLU A 93 -7.29 -20.43 -3.74
CA GLU A 93 -8.35 -20.64 -4.73
C GLU A 93 -7.86 -20.38 -6.16
N THR A 94 -7.16 -19.26 -6.36
CA THR A 94 -6.58 -18.90 -7.65
C THR A 94 -5.55 -19.94 -8.12
N GLN A 95 -4.69 -20.42 -7.22
CA GLN A 95 -3.71 -21.44 -7.53
C GLN A 95 -4.36 -22.76 -7.92
N ARG A 96 -5.37 -23.23 -7.17
CA ARG A 96 -6.11 -24.45 -7.51
C ARG A 96 -6.80 -24.34 -8.87
N LEU A 97 -7.36 -23.18 -9.19
CA LEU A 97 -7.99 -22.93 -10.50
C LEU A 97 -6.95 -22.96 -11.63
N PHE A 98 -5.77 -22.39 -11.41
CA PHE A 98 -4.67 -22.41 -12.38
C PHE A 98 -4.14 -23.82 -12.62
N GLU A 99 -3.95 -24.61 -11.56
CA GLU A 99 -3.52 -26.01 -11.64
C GLU A 99 -4.57 -26.86 -12.37
N ALA A 100 -5.85 -26.70 -12.06
CA ALA A 100 -6.94 -27.39 -12.75
C ALA A 100 -6.98 -27.04 -14.25
N SER A 101 -6.87 -25.75 -14.59
CA SER A 101 -6.85 -25.29 -15.98
C SER A 101 -5.65 -25.83 -16.76
N SER A 102 -4.48 -25.83 -16.13
CA SER A 102 -3.25 -26.39 -16.70
C SER A 102 -3.33 -27.91 -16.90
N ALA A 103 -3.96 -28.63 -15.97
CA ALA A 103 -4.20 -30.06 -16.10
C ALA A 103 -5.14 -30.35 -17.26
N VAL A 104 -6.25 -29.62 -17.39
CA VAL A 104 -7.19 -29.76 -18.51
C VAL A 104 -6.48 -29.54 -19.84
N LEU A 105 -5.66 -28.49 -19.98
CA LEU A 105 -4.88 -28.25 -21.20
C LEU A 105 -3.93 -29.40 -21.53
N LYS A 106 -3.20 -29.93 -20.55
CA LYS A 106 -2.32 -31.10 -20.75
C LYS A 106 -3.09 -32.35 -21.18
N TYR A 107 -4.28 -32.57 -20.62
CA TYR A 107 -5.14 -33.68 -21.03
C TYR A 107 -5.62 -33.49 -22.48
N MET A 108 -6.02 -32.28 -22.87
CA MET A 108 -6.39 -31.97 -24.24
C MET A 108 -5.23 -32.20 -25.22
N ASP A 109 -4.02 -31.76 -24.88
CA ASP A 109 -2.82 -32.00 -25.69
C ASP A 109 -2.50 -33.49 -25.81
N THR A 110 -2.67 -34.26 -24.73
CA THR A 110 -2.46 -35.72 -24.76
C THR A 110 -3.48 -36.41 -25.66
N ILE A 111 -4.75 -35.99 -25.61
CA ILE A 111 -5.81 -36.52 -26.48
C ILE A 111 -5.51 -36.18 -27.95
N ASN A 112 -5.17 -34.92 -28.24
CA ASN A 112 -4.79 -34.48 -29.58
C ASN A 112 -3.57 -35.24 -30.12
N GLY A 113 -2.53 -35.44 -29.30
CA GLY A 113 -1.34 -36.19 -29.69
C GLY A 113 -1.65 -37.66 -30.02
N ARG A 114 -2.57 -38.28 -29.28
CA ARG A 114 -3.05 -39.64 -29.56
C ARG A 114 -3.86 -39.70 -30.85
N ALA A 115 -4.82 -38.80 -31.04
CA ALA A 115 -5.62 -38.72 -32.26
C ALA A 115 -4.74 -38.53 -33.50
N ALA A 116 -3.76 -37.63 -33.44
CA ALA A 116 -2.80 -37.42 -34.53
C ALA A 116 -1.95 -38.67 -34.82
N SER A 117 -1.50 -39.38 -33.78
CA SER A 117 -0.73 -40.62 -33.94
C SER A 117 -1.54 -41.76 -34.56
N GLU A 118 -2.83 -41.86 -34.27
CA GLU A 118 -3.71 -42.87 -34.89
C GLU A 118 -3.97 -42.57 -36.38
N ILE A 119 -4.11 -41.29 -36.76
CA ILE A 119 -4.26 -40.90 -38.18
C ILE A 119 -2.99 -41.23 -38.99
N ILE A 120 -1.80 -41.04 -38.41
CA ILE A 120 -0.51 -41.35 -39.08
C ILE A 120 -0.33 -42.86 -39.32
N LYS A 121 -1.02 -43.70 -38.55
CA LYS A 121 -0.86 -45.16 -38.60
C LYS A 121 -1.78 -45.85 -39.63
N LEU A 122 -2.66 -45.10 -40.29
CA LEU A 122 -3.56 -45.55 -41.37
C LEU A 122 -3.00 -45.15 -42.73
#